data_AF-A0A935M306-F1
#
_entry.id   AF-A0A935M306-F1
#
_cell.length_a   1.000
_cell.length_b   1.000
_cell.length_c   1.000
_cell.angle_alpha   90.00
_cell.angle_beta   90.00
_cell.angle_gamma   90.00
#
_symmetry.space_group_name_H-M   'P 1'
#
loop_
_entity.id
_entity.type
_entity.pdbx_description
1 polymer ?
#
loop_
_entity_poly.entity_id
_entity_poly.type
_entity_poly.pdbx_seq_one_letter_code
_entity_poly.pdbx_strand_id
1 'polypeptide(L)'
;MRISFTVGADVRETQGKGASRRLRHAGKVPAILYGGQSAPRSLVLDQQSLVTMVSDERFYSSIVHVKIGGQTQPAIVKDVQMHPARNMVVHVDLQRVDENEKIRIRLPIHFRNENTSPGVKTQGGVVSHRISDVEVVCLPKDLPEYLEVDLGGMNINETVFLADIRLPEGVTIPQLNLGRNPAVVSIHSPRAEEPEAASTVEAAPTEATAAAAAESKKDEAKKDEGKKEGGKK
;
A
#
# COMPACT_ATOMS: atom_id res chain seq x y z
N MET A 1 14.73 -20.78 12.57
CA MET A 1 13.52 -20.87 13.41
C MET A 1 12.45 -20.08 12.67
N ARG A 2 11.51 -20.74 11.98
CA ARG A 2 10.45 -20.06 11.22
C ARG A 2 9.60 -19.27 12.21
N ILE A 3 9.52 -17.95 12.06
CA ILE A 3 8.66 -17.12 12.90
C ILE A 3 7.22 -17.48 12.54
N SER A 4 6.48 -18.02 13.50
CA SER A 4 5.07 -18.40 13.32
C SER A 4 4.17 -17.23 13.72
N PHE A 5 3.72 -16.44 12.75
CA PHE A 5 2.68 -15.44 13.00
C PHE A 5 1.37 -16.15 13.36
N THR A 6 0.75 -15.75 14.46
CA THR A 6 -0.54 -16.33 14.89
C THR A 6 -1.54 -15.22 15.10
N VAL A 7 -2.68 -15.29 14.42
CA VAL A 7 -3.76 -14.32 14.54
C VAL A 7 -5.03 -14.98 15.05
N GLY A 8 -5.63 -14.39 16.09
CA GLY A 8 -6.94 -14.80 16.58
C GLY A 8 -8.05 -14.26 15.69
N ALA A 9 -9.00 -15.12 15.33
CA ALA A 9 -10.09 -14.80 14.43
C ALA A 9 -11.43 -15.34 14.95
N ASP A 10 -12.45 -14.48 14.91
CA ASP A 10 -13.82 -14.83 15.23
C ASP A 10 -14.66 -14.96 13.96
N VAL A 11 -15.63 -15.87 13.95
CA VAL A 11 -16.53 -16.04 12.80
C VAL A 11 -17.53 -14.88 12.77
N ARG A 12 -17.74 -14.32 11.57
CA ARG A 12 -18.67 -13.22 11.34
C ARG A 12 -19.97 -13.71 10.72
N GLU A 13 -21.09 -13.40 11.35
CA GLU A 13 -22.44 -13.69 10.80
C GLU A 13 -23.02 -12.49 10.04
N THR A 14 -22.90 -11.28 10.57
CA THR A 14 -23.56 -10.09 10.00
C THR A 14 -22.71 -9.42 8.92
N GLN A 15 -23.09 -9.54 7.65
CA GLN A 15 -22.40 -8.90 6.52
C GLN A 15 -23.01 -7.54 6.13
N GLY A 16 -22.28 -6.73 5.34
CA GLY A 16 -22.75 -5.45 4.79
C GLY A 16 -22.00 -4.19 5.25
N LYS A 17 -22.27 -3.06 4.58
CA LYS A 17 -21.56 -1.78 4.75
C LYS A 17 -21.66 -1.22 6.17
N GLY A 18 -22.86 -1.24 6.75
CA GLY A 18 -23.12 -0.73 8.11
C GLY A 18 -22.44 -1.57 9.19
N ALA A 19 -22.54 -2.90 9.10
CA ALA A 19 -21.90 -3.83 10.04
C ALA A 19 -20.38 -3.71 10.01
N SER A 20 -19.77 -3.70 8.81
CA SER A 20 -18.31 -3.54 8.66
C SER A 20 -17.81 -2.20 9.22
N ARG A 21 -18.58 -1.12 9.06
CA ARG A 21 -18.21 0.19 9.61
C ARG A 21 -18.22 0.17 11.15
N ARG A 22 -19.25 -0.44 11.77
CA ARG A 22 -19.35 -0.57 13.23
C ARG A 22 -18.19 -1.39 13.80
N LEU A 23 -17.81 -2.49 13.15
CA LEU A 23 -16.66 -3.31 13.55
C LEU A 23 -15.36 -2.50 13.57
N ARG A 24 -15.09 -1.73 12.51
CA ARG A 24 -13.89 -0.87 12.45
C ARG A 24 -13.87 0.20 13.54
N HIS A 25 -15.03 0.77 13.88
CA HIS A 25 -15.13 1.70 15.01
C HIS A 25 -14.92 1.02 16.37
N ALA A 26 -15.21 -0.28 16.48
CA ALA A 26 -14.97 -1.08 17.67
C ALA A 26 -13.55 -1.68 17.74
N GLY A 27 -12.62 -1.27 16.86
CA GLY A 27 -11.25 -1.80 16.85
C GLY A 27 -11.15 -3.23 16.31
N LYS A 28 -12.08 -3.64 15.46
CA LYS A 28 -12.09 -4.94 14.80
C LYS A 28 -11.99 -4.81 13.29
N VAL A 29 -11.26 -5.72 12.66
CA VAL A 29 -10.98 -5.73 11.22
C VAL A 29 -11.75 -6.87 10.56
N PRO A 30 -12.61 -6.57 9.58
CA PRO A 30 -13.18 -7.61 8.73
C PRO A 30 -12.10 -8.29 7.89
N ALA A 31 -12.14 -9.61 7.82
CA ALA A 31 -11.27 -10.40 6.97
C ALA A 31 -12.03 -11.52 6.26
N ILE A 32 -11.45 -12.06 5.20
CA ILE A 32 -11.99 -13.20 4.47
C ILE A 32 -10.91 -14.27 4.38
N LEU A 33 -11.28 -15.50 4.73
CA LEU A 33 -10.44 -16.68 4.53
C LEU A 33 -11.03 -17.54 3.41
N TYR A 34 -10.31 -17.65 2.30
CA TYR A 34 -10.71 -18.42 1.12
C TYR A 34 -9.58 -19.33 0.63
N GLY A 35 -9.81 -20.08 -0.44
CA GLY A 35 -8.81 -21.00 -1.00
C GLY A 35 -8.89 -22.42 -0.43
N GLY A 36 -8.14 -23.31 -1.05
CA GLY A 36 -8.26 -24.75 -0.88
C GLY A 36 -9.62 -25.28 -1.34
N GLN A 37 -10.05 -26.40 -0.76
CA GLN A 37 -11.32 -27.07 -1.10
C GLN A 37 -12.53 -26.60 -0.26
N SER A 38 -12.32 -25.69 0.69
CA SER A 38 -13.36 -25.25 1.63
C SER A 38 -14.00 -23.93 1.22
N ALA A 39 -15.29 -23.77 1.53
CA ALA A 39 -16.01 -22.53 1.28
C ALA A 39 -15.33 -21.30 1.94
N PRO A 40 -15.41 -20.10 1.33
CA PRO A 40 -14.94 -18.87 1.95
C PRO A 40 -15.63 -18.60 3.28
N ARG A 41 -14.87 -18.14 4.28
CA ARG A 41 -15.39 -17.77 5.60
C ARG A 41 -15.10 -16.31 5.88
N SER A 42 -16.11 -15.59 6.34
CA SER A 42 -15.96 -14.23 6.84
C SER A 42 -15.50 -14.27 8.29
N LEU A 43 -14.40 -13.58 8.56
CA LEU A 43 -13.75 -13.52 9.86
C LEU A 43 -13.69 -12.09 10.38
N VAL A 44 -13.49 -11.97 11.68
CA VAL A 44 -13.19 -10.73 12.38
C VAL A 44 -11.86 -10.92 13.10
N LEU A 45 -10.94 -9.99 12.86
CA LEU A 45 -9.61 -9.97 13.47
C LEU A 45 -9.48 -8.77 14.40
N ASP A 46 -8.53 -8.85 15.32
CA ASP A 46 -8.22 -7.75 16.23
C ASP A 46 -7.32 -6.69 15.56
N GLN A 47 -7.71 -5.41 15.66
CA GLN A 47 -6.98 -4.31 15.01
C GLN A 47 -5.56 -4.15 15.56
N GLN A 48 -5.40 -4.20 16.89
CA GLN A 48 -4.13 -3.88 17.53
C GLN A 48 -3.08 -4.94 17.17
N SER A 49 -3.46 -6.21 17.27
CA SER A 49 -2.60 -7.33 16.89
C SER A 49 -2.20 -7.26 15.41
N LEU A 50 -3.14 -6.93 14.52
CA LEU A 50 -2.86 -6.83 13.10
C LEU A 50 -1.94 -5.66 12.74
N VAL A 51 -2.10 -4.48 13.34
CA VAL A 51 -1.23 -3.32 13.03
C VAL A 51 0.22 -3.62 13.41
N THR A 52 0.46 -4.33 14.51
CA THR A 52 1.80 -4.78 14.88
C THR A 52 2.36 -5.78 13.87
N MET A 53 1.57 -6.76 13.44
CA MET A 53 2.01 -7.76 12.45
C MET A 53 2.26 -7.13 11.08
N VAL A 54 1.38 -6.24 10.62
CA VAL A 54 1.49 -5.54 9.33
C VAL A 54 2.70 -4.62 9.26
N SER A 55 3.17 -4.12 10.41
CA SER A 55 4.41 -3.34 10.50
C SER A 55 5.67 -4.20 10.30
N ASP A 56 5.57 -5.52 10.44
CA ASP A 56 6.65 -6.45 10.14
C ASP A 56 6.59 -6.85 8.66
N GLU A 57 7.63 -6.53 7.90
CA GLU A 57 7.72 -6.82 6.46
C GLU A 57 7.55 -8.32 6.17
N ARG A 58 8.00 -9.19 7.09
CA ARG A 58 7.93 -10.64 6.96
C ARG A 58 6.51 -11.16 6.97
N PHE A 59 5.55 -10.39 7.48
CA PHE A 59 4.16 -10.80 7.57
C PHE A 59 3.56 -11.09 6.18
N TYR A 60 3.99 -10.36 5.15
CA TYR A 60 3.52 -10.56 3.78
C TYR A 60 4.15 -11.76 3.09
N SER A 61 5.33 -12.17 3.53
CA SER A 61 6.12 -13.28 2.97
C SER A 61 6.11 -14.54 3.82
N SER A 62 5.23 -14.63 4.83
CA SER A 62 5.19 -15.74 5.79
C SER A 62 3.83 -16.44 5.82
N ILE A 63 3.84 -17.70 6.28
CA ILE A 63 2.62 -18.44 6.58
C ILE A 63 2.11 -18.01 7.96
N VAL A 64 0.86 -17.54 7.99
CA VAL A 64 0.14 -17.08 9.18
C VAL A 64 -0.80 -18.18 9.66
N HIS A 65 -0.75 -18.47 10.95
CA HIS A 65 -1.66 -19.38 11.63
C HIS A 65 -2.91 -18.62 12.11
N VAL A 66 -4.04 -18.88 11.46
CA VAL A 66 -5.33 -18.27 11.82
C VAL A 66 -6.05 -19.19 12.80
N LYS A 67 -6.26 -18.72 14.03
CA LYS A 67 -6.98 -19.45 15.08
C LYS A 67 -8.46 -19.06 15.04
N ILE A 68 -9.33 -20.00 14.71
CA ILE A 68 -10.78 -19.81 14.67
C ILE A 68 -11.41 -20.71 15.73
N GLY A 69 -11.86 -20.10 16.84
CA GLY A 69 -12.37 -20.81 18.02
C GLY A 69 -11.29 -21.67 18.69
N GLY A 70 -11.07 -22.88 18.17
CA GLY A 70 -10.04 -23.82 18.63
C GLY A 70 -9.29 -24.54 17.50
N GLN A 71 -9.57 -24.24 16.24
CA GLN A 71 -8.86 -24.80 15.09
C GLN A 71 -7.84 -23.80 14.55
N THR A 72 -6.64 -24.28 14.22
CA THR A 72 -5.59 -23.49 13.58
C THR A 72 -5.56 -23.84 12.10
N GLN A 73 -5.70 -22.84 11.23
CA GLN A 73 -5.60 -23.00 9.77
C GLN A 73 -4.39 -22.21 9.24
N PRO A 74 -3.48 -22.83 8.48
CA PRO A 74 -2.41 -22.11 7.81
C PRO A 74 -2.96 -21.29 6.63
N ALA A 75 -2.59 -20.02 6.58
CA ALA A 75 -2.99 -19.10 5.52
C ALA A 75 -1.84 -18.14 5.17
N ILE A 76 -1.88 -17.60 3.96
CA ILE A 76 -1.02 -16.49 3.54
C ILE A 76 -1.86 -15.22 3.40
N VAL A 77 -1.20 -14.09 3.58
CA VAL A 77 -1.79 -12.77 3.38
C VAL A 77 -1.73 -12.44 1.90
N LYS A 78 -2.89 -12.37 1.24
CA LYS A 78 -2.93 -12.05 -0.20
C LYS A 78 -3.03 -10.55 -0.43
N ASP A 79 -3.86 -9.88 0.35
CA ASP A 79 -4.03 -8.44 0.28
C ASP A 79 -4.32 -7.84 1.66
N VAL A 80 -3.83 -6.62 1.88
CA VAL A 80 -4.07 -5.84 3.08
C VAL A 80 -4.45 -4.44 2.65
N GLN A 81 -5.66 -4.03 3.03
CA GLN A 81 -6.13 -2.69 2.75
C GLN A 81 -5.86 -1.83 3.98
N MET A 82 -5.01 -0.83 3.84
CA MET A 82 -4.79 0.18 4.88
C MET A 82 -5.62 1.44 4.62
N HIS A 83 -5.98 2.14 5.69
CA HIS A 83 -6.65 3.42 5.58
C HIS A 83 -5.62 4.50 5.18
N PRO A 84 -5.90 5.33 4.16
CA PRO A 84 -4.89 6.23 3.60
C PRO A 84 -4.40 7.32 4.57
N ALA A 85 -5.28 7.78 5.48
CA ALA A 85 -4.95 8.86 6.42
C ALA A 85 -4.73 8.41 7.88
N ARG A 86 -5.03 7.16 8.22
CA ARG A 86 -5.00 6.66 9.60
C ARG A 86 -4.24 5.36 9.61
N ASN A 87 -3.38 5.12 10.59
CA ASN A 87 -2.66 3.86 10.69
C ASN A 87 -3.58 2.72 11.18
N MET A 88 -4.54 2.33 10.34
CA MET A 88 -5.51 1.27 10.61
C MET A 88 -5.70 0.41 9.36
N VAL A 89 -5.72 -0.89 9.59
CA VAL A 89 -6.11 -1.91 8.61
C VAL A 89 -7.63 -1.89 8.43
N VAL A 90 -8.10 -1.82 7.18
CA VAL A 90 -9.49 -1.71 6.78
C VAL A 90 -10.09 -3.07 6.43
N HIS A 91 -9.29 -3.92 5.78
CA HIS A 91 -9.65 -5.26 5.34
C HIS A 91 -8.40 -6.12 5.17
N VAL A 92 -8.53 -7.43 5.37
CA VAL A 92 -7.46 -8.42 5.10
C VAL A 92 -8.01 -9.60 4.32
N ASP A 93 -7.30 -9.97 3.27
CA ASP A 93 -7.57 -11.14 2.44
C ASP A 93 -6.57 -12.24 2.80
N LEU A 94 -7.10 -13.37 3.30
CA LEU A 94 -6.33 -14.54 3.68
C LEU A 94 -6.65 -15.69 2.73
N GLN A 95 -5.61 -16.31 2.19
CA GLN A 95 -5.72 -17.50 1.35
C GLN A 95 -5.18 -18.71 2.10
N ARG A 96 -5.96 -19.79 2.19
CA ARG A 96 -5.52 -21.07 2.78
C ARG A 96 -4.38 -21.66 1.97
N VAL A 97 -3.45 -22.28 2.69
CA VAL A 97 -2.27 -22.91 2.10
C VAL A 97 -2.40 -24.42 2.21
N ASP A 98 -2.33 -25.09 1.06
CA ASP A 98 -2.14 -26.54 0.99
C ASP A 98 -0.67 -26.83 0.67
N GLU A 99 -0.06 -27.80 1.36
CA GLU A 99 1.39 -28.07 1.26
C GLU A 99 1.86 -28.50 -0.15
N ASN A 100 0.93 -28.98 -0.98
CA ASN A 100 1.21 -29.53 -2.31
C ASN A 100 0.87 -28.55 -3.44
N GLU A 101 0.29 -27.39 -3.14
CA GLU A 101 -0.11 -26.41 -4.15
C GLU A 101 0.92 -25.28 -4.25
N LYS A 102 1.22 -24.84 -5.47
CA LYS A 102 2.07 -23.68 -5.69
C LYS A 102 1.32 -22.41 -5.30
N ILE A 103 1.94 -21.60 -4.44
CA ILE A 103 1.38 -20.34 -3.96
C ILE A 103 2.04 -19.15 -4.66
N ARG A 104 1.29 -18.06 -4.82
CA ARG A 104 1.78 -16.79 -5.38
C ARG A 104 1.80 -15.72 -4.31
N ILE A 105 2.99 -15.25 -3.96
CA ILE A 105 3.20 -14.30 -2.86
C ILE A 105 4.14 -13.17 -3.29
N ARG A 106 4.03 -12.01 -2.63
CA ARG A 106 4.96 -10.90 -2.82
C ARG A 106 6.05 -11.00 -1.76
N LEU A 107 7.31 -11.01 -2.20
CA LEU A 107 8.48 -11.02 -1.32
C LEU A 107 9.18 -9.67 -1.36
N PRO A 108 9.55 -9.11 -0.19
CA PRO A 108 10.39 -7.93 -0.14
C PRO A 108 11.82 -8.27 -0.58
N ILE A 109 12.46 -7.29 -1.21
CA ILE A 109 13.86 -7.31 -1.62
C ILE A 109 14.67 -6.51 -0.60
N HIS A 110 15.69 -7.15 -0.02
CA HIS A 110 16.68 -6.49 0.81
C HIS A 110 17.95 -6.25 0.00
N PHE A 111 18.37 -5.00 -0.06
CA PHE A 111 19.61 -4.61 -0.70
C PHE A 111 20.74 -4.67 0.33
N ARG A 112 21.82 -5.39 -0.01
CA ARG A 112 23.06 -5.40 0.75
C ARG A 112 24.09 -4.52 0.08
N ASN A 113 24.98 -3.98 0.91
CA ASN A 113 26.14 -3.22 0.46
C ASN A 113 25.83 -1.95 -0.36
N GLU A 114 24.64 -1.35 -0.21
CA GLU A 114 24.28 -0.07 -0.84
C GLU A 114 25.35 0.99 -0.58
N ASN A 115 25.66 1.20 0.70
CA ASN A 115 26.60 2.21 1.15
C ASN A 115 28.04 1.88 0.80
N THR A 116 28.39 0.62 0.53
CA THR A 116 29.76 0.16 0.22
C THR A 116 30.05 0.08 -1.27
N SER A 117 29.02 0.18 -2.12
CA SER A 117 29.17 0.15 -3.56
C SER A 117 30.12 1.24 -4.07
N PRO A 118 31.03 0.93 -5.02
CA PRO A 118 31.92 1.90 -5.65
C PRO A 118 31.17 3.09 -6.25
N GLY A 119 30.00 2.84 -6.84
CA GLY A 119 29.13 3.85 -7.43
C GLY A 119 28.68 4.91 -6.42
N VAL A 120 28.40 4.54 -5.16
CA VAL A 120 27.97 5.48 -4.11
C VAL A 120 29.18 6.09 -3.39
N LYS A 121 30.14 5.27 -2.94
CA LYS A 121 31.27 5.77 -2.12
C LYS A 121 32.28 6.59 -2.90
N THR A 122 32.71 6.09 -4.05
CA THR A 122 33.84 6.69 -4.79
C THR A 122 33.34 7.74 -5.78
N GLN A 123 32.18 7.49 -6.38
CA GLN A 123 31.66 8.32 -7.46
C GLN A 123 30.47 9.20 -7.03
N GLY A 124 30.00 9.08 -5.78
CA GLY A 124 28.96 9.94 -5.21
C GLY A 124 27.56 9.70 -5.79
N GLY A 125 27.31 8.56 -6.42
CA GLY A 125 26.02 8.20 -7.02
C GLY A 125 24.89 8.04 -6.00
N VAL A 126 23.65 8.22 -6.46
CA VAL A 126 22.43 7.98 -5.68
C VAL A 126 21.80 6.65 -6.11
N VAL A 127 21.46 5.81 -5.15
CA VAL A 127 20.74 4.54 -5.38
C VAL A 127 19.26 4.85 -5.59
N SER A 128 18.70 4.39 -6.70
CA SER A 128 17.27 4.44 -6.96
C SER A 128 16.68 3.03 -6.93
N HIS A 129 15.82 2.78 -5.93
CA HIS A 129 15.02 1.56 -5.83
C HIS A 129 13.76 1.74 -6.68
N ARG A 130 13.64 0.96 -7.77
CA ARG A 130 12.44 0.99 -8.63
C ARG A 130 11.39 0.01 -8.19
N ILE A 131 11.83 -1.14 -7.67
CA ILE A 131 10.97 -2.23 -7.20
C ILE A 131 11.51 -2.69 -5.85
N SER A 132 10.66 -2.62 -4.82
CA SER A 132 10.96 -3.12 -3.47
C SER A 132 10.43 -4.52 -3.24
N ASP A 133 9.36 -4.92 -3.94
CA ASP A 133 8.71 -6.23 -3.76
C ASP A 133 8.53 -6.94 -5.10
N VAL A 134 8.75 -8.26 -5.11
CA VAL A 134 8.60 -9.11 -6.29
C VAL A 134 7.58 -10.21 -6.04
N GLU A 135 6.68 -10.42 -7.00
CA GLU A 135 5.79 -11.58 -6.97
C GLU A 135 6.56 -12.84 -7.36
N VAL A 136 6.48 -13.87 -6.53
CA VAL A 136 7.08 -15.18 -6.77
C VAL A 136 6.05 -16.30 -6.68
N VAL A 137 6.34 -17.40 -7.36
CA VAL A 137 5.61 -18.66 -7.26
C VAL A 137 6.53 -19.72 -6.69
N CYS A 138 6.16 -20.30 -5.56
CA CYS A 138 6.91 -21.38 -4.90
C CYS A 138 5.98 -22.34 -4.17
N LEU A 139 6.52 -23.47 -3.72
CA LEU A 139 5.84 -24.34 -2.76
C LEU A 139 5.93 -23.73 -1.36
N PRO A 140 4.97 -23.98 -0.46
CA PRO A 140 5.01 -23.49 0.92
C PRO A 140 6.26 -23.93 1.70
N LYS A 141 6.88 -25.04 1.30
CA LYS A 141 8.10 -25.58 1.92
C LYS A 141 9.34 -24.76 1.59
N ASP A 142 9.37 -24.14 0.41
CA ASP A 142 10.52 -23.44 -0.15
C ASP A 142 10.36 -21.92 -0.09
N LEU A 143 9.38 -21.45 0.69
CA LEU A 143 9.06 -20.04 0.87
C LEU A 143 10.19 -19.31 1.63
N PRO A 144 10.91 -18.37 1.00
CA PRO A 144 11.90 -17.53 1.68
C PRO A 144 11.21 -16.30 2.31
N GLU A 145 11.81 -15.73 3.36
CA GLU A 145 11.28 -14.52 4.02
C GLU A 145 11.55 -13.26 3.18
N TYR A 146 12.69 -13.21 2.48
CA TYR A 146 13.10 -12.10 1.63
C TYR A 146 14.04 -12.56 0.51
N LEU A 147 14.21 -11.70 -0.50
CA LEU A 147 15.23 -11.86 -1.54
C LEU A 147 16.38 -10.89 -1.29
N GLU A 148 17.61 -11.39 -1.37
CA GLU A 148 18.81 -10.57 -1.16
C GLU A 148 19.42 -10.14 -2.50
N VAL A 149 19.70 -8.85 -2.65
CA VAL A 149 20.40 -8.29 -3.81
C VAL A 149 21.67 -7.58 -3.33
N ASP A 150 22.83 -8.06 -3.77
CA ASP A 150 24.13 -7.48 -3.43
C ASP A 150 24.51 -6.39 -4.44
N LEU A 151 24.76 -5.18 -3.94
CA LEU A 151 25.16 -4.02 -4.74
C LEU A 151 26.65 -3.69 -4.59
N GLY A 152 27.42 -4.50 -3.86
CA GLY A 152 28.81 -4.20 -3.49
C GLY A 152 29.78 -4.03 -4.66
N GLY A 153 29.45 -4.53 -5.85
CA GLY A 153 30.26 -4.41 -7.06
C GLY A 153 29.81 -3.35 -8.07
N MET A 154 28.70 -2.65 -7.82
CA MET A 154 28.06 -1.80 -8.83
C MET A 154 28.74 -0.44 -9.00
N ASN A 155 28.81 0.01 -10.26
CA ASN A 155 29.30 1.33 -10.66
C ASN A 155 28.15 2.31 -10.97
N ILE A 156 28.47 3.59 -11.18
CA ILE A 156 27.48 4.57 -11.67
C ILE A 156 26.92 4.17 -13.04
N ASN A 157 25.63 4.43 -13.23
CA ASN A 157 24.81 4.10 -14.41
C ASN A 157 24.58 2.61 -14.63
N GLU A 158 24.99 1.77 -13.69
CA GLU A 158 24.69 0.34 -13.71
C GLU A 158 23.29 0.07 -13.15
N THR A 159 22.61 -0.92 -13.72
CA THR A 159 21.25 -1.30 -13.37
C THR A 159 21.17 -2.81 -13.18
N VAL A 160 20.65 -3.25 -12.03
CA VAL A 160 20.33 -4.66 -11.77
C VAL A 160 18.95 -4.95 -12.29
N PHE A 161 18.85 -5.95 -13.16
CA PHE A 161 17.56 -6.44 -13.62
C PHE A 161 17.08 -7.61 -12.77
N LEU A 162 15.78 -7.88 -12.88
CA LEU A 162 15.12 -8.92 -12.11
C LEU A 162 15.66 -10.34 -12.44
N ALA A 163 16.19 -10.54 -13.64
CA ALA A 163 16.86 -11.77 -14.05
C ALA A 163 18.22 -12.02 -13.36
N ASP A 164 18.86 -10.96 -12.85
CA ASP A 164 20.20 -11.04 -12.25
C ASP A 164 20.15 -11.40 -10.75
N ILE A 165 18.94 -11.47 -10.18
CA ILE A 165 18.71 -11.78 -8.77
C ILE A 165 18.95 -13.29 -8.53
N ARG A 166 19.70 -13.60 -7.47
CA ARG A 166 19.90 -14.98 -7.02
C ARG A 166 18.61 -15.52 -6.41
N LEU A 167 17.98 -16.46 -7.09
CA LEU A 167 16.78 -17.13 -6.61
C LEU A 167 17.13 -18.38 -5.80
N PRO A 168 16.52 -18.58 -4.62
CA PRO A 168 16.65 -19.82 -3.87
C PRO A 168 15.93 -20.98 -4.59
N GLU A 169 16.31 -22.21 -4.25
CA GLU A 169 15.75 -23.42 -4.87
C GLU A 169 14.22 -23.46 -4.79
N GLY A 170 13.56 -23.84 -5.89
CA GLY A 170 12.10 -23.98 -5.94
C GLY A 170 11.30 -22.68 -6.10
N VAL A 171 11.95 -21.51 -6.13
CA VAL A 171 11.31 -20.21 -6.36
C VAL A 171 11.37 -19.83 -7.83
N THR A 172 10.22 -19.51 -8.40
CA THR A 172 10.10 -19.04 -9.79
C THR A 172 9.45 -17.67 -9.84
N ILE A 173 9.99 -16.76 -10.67
CA ILE A 173 9.35 -15.46 -10.87
C ILE A 173 8.48 -15.52 -12.13
N PRO A 174 7.15 -15.39 -12.01
CA PRO A 174 6.26 -15.45 -13.16
C PRO A 174 6.56 -14.37 -14.20
N GLN A 175 7.00 -13.18 -13.81
CA GLN A 175 7.28 -12.08 -14.75
C GLN A 175 8.38 -12.41 -15.76
N LEU A 176 9.42 -13.14 -15.35
CA LEU A 176 10.50 -13.57 -16.24
C LEU A 176 10.00 -14.57 -17.29
N ASN A 177 9.07 -15.45 -16.92
CA ASN A 177 8.47 -16.40 -17.85
C ASN A 177 7.63 -15.71 -18.95
N LEU A 178 7.13 -14.50 -18.68
CA LEU A 178 6.42 -13.67 -19.66
C LEU A 178 7.38 -12.79 -20.49
N GLY A 179 8.69 -12.95 -20.35
CA GLY A 179 9.71 -12.14 -21.03
C GLY A 179 9.82 -10.69 -20.52
N ARG A 180 9.25 -10.39 -19.35
CA ARG A 180 9.35 -9.06 -18.72
C ARG A 180 10.51 -9.05 -17.74
N ASN A 181 11.52 -8.23 -18.02
CA ASN A 181 12.68 -8.06 -17.15
C ASN A 181 12.80 -6.59 -16.68
N PRO A 182 12.02 -6.17 -15.67
CA PRO A 182 12.10 -4.80 -15.18
C PRO A 182 13.42 -4.57 -14.42
N ALA A 183 13.87 -3.32 -14.44
CA ALA A 183 14.98 -2.85 -13.62
C ALA A 183 14.55 -2.77 -12.15
N VAL A 184 15.34 -3.34 -11.25
CA VAL A 184 15.05 -3.42 -9.81
C VAL A 184 15.74 -2.28 -9.07
N VAL A 185 17.04 -2.12 -9.28
CA VAL A 185 17.86 -1.04 -8.72
C VAL A 185 18.75 -0.45 -9.79
N SER A 186 18.92 0.86 -9.75
CA SER A 186 19.89 1.57 -10.59
C SER A 186 20.65 2.61 -9.77
N ILE A 187 21.96 2.71 -9.98
CA ILE A 187 22.79 3.78 -9.42
C ILE A 187 22.93 4.85 -10.49
N HIS A 188 22.58 6.10 -10.18
CA HIS A 188 22.70 7.21 -11.11
C HIS A 188 23.53 8.33 -10.50
N SER A 189 24.18 9.14 -11.34
CA SER A 189 24.87 10.35 -10.87
C SER A 189 23.87 11.30 -10.23
N PRO A 190 24.21 11.98 -9.12
CA PRO A 190 23.37 13.03 -8.58
C PRO A 190 23.20 14.08 -9.66
N ARG A 191 21.96 14.38 -10.02
CA ARG A 191 21.70 15.60 -10.77
C ARG A 191 21.96 16.73 -9.79
N ALA A 192 23.02 17.50 -10.03
CA ALA A 192 23.19 18.77 -9.35
C ALA A 192 21.95 19.62 -9.69
N GLU A 193 21.09 19.87 -8.70
CA GLU A 193 20.38 21.13 -8.68
C GLU A 193 21.48 22.19 -8.55
N GLU A 194 21.88 22.76 -9.69
CA GLU A 194 22.37 24.13 -9.65
C GLU A 194 21.31 24.94 -8.90
N PRO A 195 21.67 25.69 -7.85
CA PRO A 195 20.70 26.58 -7.22
C PRO A 195 20.17 27.46 -8.35
N GLU A 196 18.87 27.42 -8.60
CA GLU A 196 18.20 28.45 -9.38
C GLU A 196 18.60 29.77 -8.72
N ALA A 197 19.56 30.45 -9.36
CA ALA A 197 19.94 31.78 -9.00
C ALA A 197 18.65 32.58 -9.01
N ALA A 198 18.28 33.08 -7.83
CA ALA A 198 17.24 34.06 -7.67
C ALA A 198 17.48 35.21 -8.67
N SER A 199 16.76 35.21 -9.79
CA SER A 199 16.58 36.38 -10.61
C SER A 199 15.24 37.01 -10.25
N THR A 200 15.25 37.70 -9.11
CA THR A 200 14.39 38.87 -8.89
C THR A 200 14.55 39.82 -10.08
N VAL A 201 13.50 39.97 -10.88
CA VAL A 201 13.27 41.21 -11.63
C VAL A 201 11.85 41.66 -11.35
N GLU A 202 11.78 42.58 -10.41
CA GLU A 202 10.66 43.48 -10.18
C GLU A 202 10.66 44.55 -11.29
N ALA A 203 9.57 44.68 -12.04
CA ALA A 203 9.19 45.91 -12.72
C ALA A 203 7.67 45.92 -12.94
N ALA A 204 7.01 46.81 -12.21
CA ALA A 204 5.57 47.07 -12.20
C ALA A 204 5.12 47.96 -13.40
N PRO A 205 3.93 48.59 -13.38
CA PRO A 205 2.74 48.21 -14.14
C PRO A 205 2.34 49.24 -15.23
N THR A 206 1.38 48.90 -16.09
CA THR A 206 0.68 49.87 -16.96
C THR A 206 -0.84 49.70 -16.88
N GLU A 207 -1.47 50.60 -16.11
CA GLU A 207 -2.79 51.21 -16.33
C GLU A 207 -2.87 51.84 -17.75
N ALA A 208 -3.98 52.09 -18.45
CA ALA A 208 -5.42 52.06 -18.19
C ALA A 208 -6.21 52.23 -19.52
N THR A 209 -7.49 51.88 -19.53
CA THR A 209 -8.65 52.59 -20.15
C THR A 209 -9.91 51.79 -19.76
N ALA A 210 -10.69 52.14 -18.72
CA ALA A 210 -11.73 53.20 -18.60
C ALA A 210 -12.79 53.11 -19.73
N ALA A 211 -14.12 53.10 -19.55
CA ALA A 211 -15.09 53.41 -18.49
C ALA A 211 -16.44 52.71 -18.88
N ALA A 212 -17.57 52.63 -18.17
CA ALA A 212 -18.19 53.35 -17.04
C ALA A 212 -19.31 52.43 -16.44
N ALA A 213 -19.48 52.33 -15.11
CA ALA A 213 -20.49 53.02 -14.27
C ALA A 213 -21.96 52.59 -14.51
N ALA A 214 -22.85 52.32 -13.55
CA ALA A 214 -22.86 52.53 -12.10
C ALA A 214 -23.94 51.67 -11.39
N GLU A 215 -23.69 51.49 -10.09
CA GLU A 215 -24.56 51.19 -8.94
C GLU A 215 -26.09 51.23 -9.07
N SER A 216 -26.78 50.30 -8.39
CA SER A 216 -27.39 50.62 -7.08
C SER A 216 -28.03 49.40 -6.38
N LYS A 217 -27.71 49.29 -5.09
CA LYS A 217 -28.33 48.43 -4.07
C LYS A 217 -29.65 49.05 -3.57
N LYS A 218 -30.39 48.21 -2.82
CA LYS A 218 -31.50 48.49 -1.87
C LYS A 218 -32.88 48.66 -2.52
N ASP A 219 -33.99 48.18 -1.96
CA ASP A 219 -34.34 48.06 -0.54
C ASP A 219 -35.35 46.93 -0.28
N GLU A 220 -35.32 46.45 0.97
CA GLU A 220 -36.24 45.50 1.57
C GLU A 220 -37.32 46.28 2.37
N ALA A 221 -38.58 45.83 2.25
CA ALA A 221 -39.69 45.96 3.22
C ALA A 221 -40.33 47.32 3.59
N LYS A 222 -41.61 47.51 3.19
CA LYS A 222 -42.81 47.73 4.05
C LYS A 222 -44.07 47.85 3.16
N LYS A 223 -45.11 47.01 3.32
CA LYS A 223 -46.32 47.19 4.17
C LYS A 223 -47.14 48.41 3.70
N ASP A 224 -48.33 48.31 3.13
CA ASP A 224 -49.65 47.96 3.68
C ASP A 224 -50.63 48.14 2.48
N GLU A 225 -51.72 47.40 2.26
CA GLU A 225 -53.02 47.57 2.93
C GLU A 225 -53.95 46.39 2.57
N GLY A 226 -54.83 46.02 3.49
CA GLY A 226 -55.84 44.99 3.30
C GLY A 226 -57.25 45.48 2.98
N LYS A 227 -58.14 44.48 2.90
CA LYS A 227 -59.57 44.46 3.33
C LYS A 227 -60.66 44.40 2.24
N LYS A 228 -61.27 43.20 2.13
CA LYS A 228 -62.72 42.84 2.03
C LYS A 228 -62.79 41.39 1.51
N GLU A 229 -63.59 40.43 1.96
CA GLU A 229 -64.82 40.25 2.76
C GLU A 229 -64.68 38.82 3.37
N GLY A 230 -65.14 38.42 4.56
CA GLY A 230 -66.49 38.56 5.11
C GLY A 230 -67.06 37.15 5.38
N GLY A 231 -66.93 36.68 6.63
CA GLY A 231 -67.98 35.91 7.32
C GLY A 231 -68.02 34.36 7.24
N LYS A 232 -68.12 33.78 8.45
CA LYS A 232 -69.00 32.65 8.84
C LYS A 232 -68.34 31.25 8.99
N LYS A 233 -67.77 30.96 10.15
CA LYS A 233 -68.40 30.15 11.23
C LYS A 233 -67.47 30.05 12.43
#